data_AF-B1I467-F1
#
_entry.id   AF-B1I467-F1
#
_cell.length_a   1.000
_cell.length_b   1.000
_cell.length_c   1.000
_cell.angle_alpha   90.00
_cell.angle_beta   90.00
_cell.angle_gamma   90.00
#
_symmetry.space_group_name_H-M   'P 1'
#
loop_
_entity.id
_entity.type
_entity.pdbx_description
1 polymer ?
#
loop_
_entity_poly.entity_id
_entity_poly.type
_entity_poly.pdbx_seq_one_letter_code
_entity_poly.pdbx_strand_id
1 'polypeptide(L)'
;MFRKRRNRSVRCLLLLVVLIVTVLAAERTLFPTILAIAKARAVQTAVTTVNGAVREYLSRSGIDYQDLVRLHLDNNGRIVMMQANTLKITELAAEFALASENAMVGLERQSFAIPVGQVLGSQLLATYGPGIPVRIIPVGAVKVNMVDRFEAAGINQTRHRIYLDLDTYVRIAVPWQQTEVQIATRVPLVENIIIGEVPDTFVTLDGGLLGTGLFKMAESASR
;
A
#
# COMPACT_ATOMS: atom_id res chain seq x y z
N MET A 1 75.21 7.92 3.11
CA MET A 1 74.31 8.20 1.97
C MET A 1 72.95 7.49 2.16
N PHE A 2 72.13 7.89 3.15
CA PHE A 2 70.81 7.28 3.41
C PHE A 2 69.90 8.28 4.14
N ARG A 3 69.21 9.19 3.44
CA ARG A 3 68.27 10.12 4.14
C ARG A 3 67.11 10.69 3.31
N LYS A 4 66.78 10.11 2.15
CA LYS A 4 65.65 10.58 1.30
C LYS A 4 64.47 9.59 1.14
N ARG A 5 64.57 8.35 1.66
CA ARG A 5 63.49 7.35 1.56
C ARG A 5 62.30 7.61 2.51
N ARG A 6 62.51 8.26 3.66
CA ARG A 6 61.48 8.46 4.70
C ARG A 6 60.26 9.26 4.24
N ASN A 7 60.44 10.20 3.30
CA ASN A 7 59.35 11.08 2.85
C ASN A 7 58.41 10.42 1.80
N ARG A 8 58.86 9.36 1.11
CA ARG A 8 58.01 8.61 0.16
C ARG A 8 57.04 7.70 0.90
N SER A 9 57.51 7.00 1.94
CA SER A 9 56.68 6.13 2.78
C SER A 9 55.58 6.90 3.51
N VAL A 10 55.86 8.12 3.99
CA VAL A 10 54.86 8.99 4.63
C VAL A 10 53.79 9.45 3.64
N ARG A 11 54.16 9.82 2.40
CA ARG A 11 53.16 10.18 1.36
C ARG A 11 52.29 9.01 0.94
N CYS A 12 52.87 7.81 0.82
CA CYS A 12 52.10 6.59 0.54
C CYS A 12 51.11 6.28 1.67
N LEU A 13 51.53 6.44 2.92
CA LEU A 13 50.66 6.26 4.08
C LEU A 13 49.52 7.30 4.08
N LEU A 14 49.82 8.56 3.78
CA LEU A 14 48.83 9.63 3.73
C LEU A 14 47.80 9.42 2.60
N LEU A 15 48.25 9.00 1.41
CA LEU A 15 47.37 8.61 0.31
C LEU A 15 46.49 7.41 0.66
N LEU A 16 47.04 6.40 1.33
CA LEU A 16 46.28 5.24 1.81
C LEU A 16 45.20 5.66 2.82
N VAL A 17 45.55 6.53 3.77
CA VAL A 17 44.60 7.05 4.76
C VAL A 17 43.48 7.84 4.08
N VAL A 18 43.81 8.73 3.12
CA VAL A 18 42.81 9.46 2.33
C VAL A 18 41.90 8.50 1.56
N LEU A 19 42.46 7.49 0.90
CA LEU A 19 41.69 6.47 0.19
C LEU A 19 40.71 5.76 1.13
N ILE A 20 41.19 5.30 2.29
CA ILE A 20 40.35 4.63 3.30
C ILE A 20 39.23 5.56 3.78
N VAL A 21 39.55 6.81 4.11
CA VAL A 21 38.54 7.79 4.54
C VAL A 21 37.50 8.06 3.45
N THR A 22 37.91 8.17 2.18
CA THR A 22 36.96 8.35 1.07
C THR A 22 36.05 7.15 0.87
N VAL A 23 36.57 5.92 0.99
CA VAL A 23 35.78 4.70 0.88
C VAL A 23 34.76 4.61 2.03
N LEU A 24 35.19 4.88 3.27
CA LEU A 24 34.29 4.88 4.43
C LEU A 24 33.23 5.98 4.33
N ALA A 25 33.59 7.16 3.84
CA ALA A 25 32.64 8.25 3.61
C ALA A 25 31.63 7.89 2.52
N ALA A 26 32.08 7.30 1.41
CA ALA A 26 31.22 6.84 0.33
C ALA A 26 30.26 5.74 0.79
N GLU A 27 30.72 4.79 1.60
CA GLU A 27 29.87 3.75 2.17
C GLU A 27 28.73 4.35 3.00
N ARG A 28 29.04 5.33 3.86
CA ARG A 28 28.01 5.98 4.70
C ARG A 28 27.01 6.84 3.93
N THR A 29 27.39 7.40 2.78
CA THR A 29 26.51 8.26 1.97
C THR A 29 25.70 7.48 0.94
N LEU A 30 26.28 6.47 0.30
CA LEU A 30 25.64 5.73 -0.80
C LEU A 30 24.68 4.66 -0.28
N PHE A 31 25.01 4.03 0.85
CA PHE A 31 24.20 2.97 1.44
C PHE A 31 22.72 3.36 1.69
N PRO A 32 22.39 4.49 2.35
CA PRO A 32 20.99 4.87 2.56
C PRO A 32 20.24 5.09 1.24
N THR A 33 20.92 5.60 0.21
CA THR A 33 20.35 5.80 -1.13
C THR A 33 20.06 4.48 -1.83
N ILE A 34 20.99 3.51 -1.76
CA ILE A 34 20.77 2.15 -2.28
C ILE A 34 19.55 1.54 -1.61
N LEU A 35 19.49 1.60 -0.28
CA LEU A 35 18.41 1.02 0.50
C LEU A 35 17.06 1.68 0.16
N ALA A 36 17.03 3.01 0.00
CA ALA A 36 15.82 3.73 -0.39
C ALA A 36 15.30 3.32 -1.77
N ILE A 37 16.20 3.24 -2.77
CA ILE A 37 15.85 2.80 -4.13
C ILE A 37 15.37 1.33 -4.11
N ALA A 38 16.10 0.47 -3.40
CA ALA A 38 15.75 -0.94 -3.25
C ALA A 38 14.37 -1.12 -2.60
N LYS A 39 14.09 -0.37 -1.51
CA LYS A 39 12.78 -0.33 -0.83
C LYS A 39 11.68 0.10 -1.77
N ALA A 40 11.83 1.24 -2.43
CA ALA A 40 10.79 1.77 -3.33
C ALA A 40 10.48 0.77 -4.45
N ARG A 41 11.51 0.23 -5.11
CA ARG A 41 11.34 -0.69 -6.24
C ARG A 41 10.78 -2.05 -5.80
N ALA A 42 11.24 -2.59 -4.67
CA ALA A 42 10.71 -3.84 -4.15
C ALA A 42 9.24 -3.73 -3.74
N VAL A 43 8.87 -2.65 -3.05
CA VAL A 43 7.47 -2.38 -2.68
C VAL A 43 6.61 -2.24 -3.93
N GLN A 44 7.07 -1.47 -4.93
CA GLN A 44 6.37 -1.34 -6.21
C GLN A 44 6.15 -2.70 -6.86
N THR A 45 7.20 -3.50 -7.03
CA THR A 45 7.11 -4.83 -7.64
C THR A 45 6.14 -5.72 -6.88
N ALA A 46 6.24 -5.79 -5.56
CA ALA A 46 5.37 -6.63 -4.75
C ALA A 46 3.90 -6.20 -4.82
N VAL A 47 3.60 -4.90 -4.71
CA VAL A 47 2.24 -4.36 -4.87
C VAL A 47 1.68 -4.69 -6.26
N THR A 48 2.47 -4.50 -7.32
CA THR A 48 2.01 -4.81 -8.68
C THR A 48 1.75 -6.30 -8.90
N THR A 49 2.56 -7.17 -8.28
CA THR A 49 2.40 -8.62 -8.35
C THR A 49 1.13 -9.07 -7.63
N VAL A 50 0.90 -8.58 -6.41
CA VAL A 50 -0.31 -8.90 -5.62
C VAL A 50 -1.57 -8.38 -6.31
N ASN A 51 -1.59 -7.10 -6.70
CA ASN A 51 -2.74 -6.52 -7.40
C ASN A 51 -3.00 -7.23 -8.74
N GLY A 52 -1.94 -7.66 -9.43
CA GLY A 52 -2.02 -8.46 -10.64
C GLY A 52 -2.72 -9.81 -10.40
N ALA A 53 -2.33 -10.53 -9.35
CA ALA A 53 -2.91 -11.82 -8.98
C ALA A 53 -4.40 -11.71 -8.61
N VAL A 54 -4.77 -10.70 -7.80
CA VAL A 54 -6.17 -10.44 -7.43
C VAL A 54 -7.01 -10.12 -8.68
N ARG A 55 -6.50 -9.26 -9.55
CA ARG A 55 -7.21 -8.89 -10.79
C ARG A 55 -7.39 -10.09 -11.72
N GLU A 56 -6.37 -10.93 -11.86
CA GLU A 56 -6.47 -12.15 -12.68
C GLU A 56 -7.49 -13.14 -12.11
N TYR A 57 -7.53 -13.29 -10.78
CA TYR A 57 -8.54 -14.11 -10.12
C TYR A 57 -9.96 -13.55 -10.37
N LEU A 58 -10.17 -12.25 -10.16
CA LEU A 58 -11.46 -11.58 -10.37
C LEU A 58 -11.96 -11.74 -11.81
N SER A 59 -11.10 -11.54 -12.81
CA SER A 59 -11.46 -11.69 -14.22
C SER A 59 -11.89 -13.12 -14.59
N ARG A 60 -11.44 -14.14 -13.85
CA ARG A 60 -11.80 -15.55 -14.09
C ARG A 60 -13.03 -16.00 -13.31
N SER A 61 -13.19 -15.49 -12.09
CA SER A 61 -14.24 -15.91 -11.15
C SER A 61 -15.58 -15.22 -11.41
N GLY A 62 -15.58 -14.01 -11.99
CA GLY A 62 -16.82 -13.30 -12.36
C GLY A 62 -17.73 -13.02 -11.16
N ILE A 63 -17.16 -12.60 -10.03
CA ILE A 63 -17.89 -12.38 -8.78
C ILE A 63 -18.83 -11.20 -8.92
N ASP A 64 -20.11 -11.43 -8.67
CA ASP A 64 -21.14 -10.39 -8.63
C ASP A 64 -21.44 -9.95 -7.20
N TYR A 65 -21.97 -8.74 -7.06
CA TYR A 65 -22.36 -8.20 -5.74
C TYR A 65 -23.36 -9.10 -5.01
N GLN A 66 -24.27 -9.74 -5.75
CA GLN A 66 -25.32 -10.62 -5.21
C GLN A 66 -24.77 -11.90 -4.58
N ASP A 67 -23.55 -12.32 -4.94
CA ASP A 67 -22.90 -13.50 -4.35
C ASP A 67 -22.43 -13.23 -2.92
N LEU A 68 -22.04 -11.97 -2.64
CA LEU A 68 -21.49 -11.52 -1.36
C LEU A 68 -22.57 -10.97 -0.43
N VAL A 69 -23.60 -10.34 -0.99
CA VAL A 69 -24.66 -9.67 -0.22
C VAL A 69 -26.03 -10.07 -0.75
N ARG A 70 -26.81 -10.74 0.10
CA ARG A 70 -28.22 -11.05 -0.18
C ARG A 70 -29.08 -9.85 0.21
N LEU A 71 -29.88 -9.38 -0.74
CA LEU A 71 -30.84 -8.31 -0.53
C LEU A 71 -32.22 -8.90 -0.26
N HIS A 72 -32.84 -8.49 0.83
CA HIS A 72 -34.24 -8.75 1.10
C HIS A 72 -35.05 -7.50 0.76
N LEU A 73 -36.03 -7.67 -0.14
CA LEU A 73 -36.89 -6.59 -0.62
C LEU A 73 -38.29 -6.70 0.00
N ASP A 74 -38.99 -5.58 0.13
CA ASP A 74 -40.43 -5.57 0.43
C ASP A 74 -41.28 -5.79 -0.84
N ASN A 75 -42.60 -5.81 -0.68
CA ASN A 75 -43.55 -5.96 -1.80
C ASN A 75 -43.48 -4.84 -2.85
N ASN A 76 -42.84 -3.72 -2.52
CA ASN A 76 -42.65 -2.57 -3.40
C ASN A 76 -41.24 -2.56 -4.04
N GLY A 77 -40.44 -3.61 -3.83
CA GLY A 77 -39.09 -3.73 -4.36
C GLY A 77 -38.02 -2.93 -3.61
N ARG A 78 -38.32 -2.41 -2.40
CA ARG A 78 -37.38 -1.62 -1.59
C ARG A 78 -36.52 -2.52 -0.71
N ILE A 79 -35.23 -2.19 -0.58
CA ILE A 79 -34.29 -2.94 0.26
C ILE A 79 -34.65 -2.71 1.73
N VAL A 80 -35.10 -3.77 2.41
CA VAL A 80 -35.43 -3.75 3.85
C VAL A 80 -34.33 -4.35 4.71
N MET A 81 -33.53 -5.26 4.14
CA MET A 81 -32.42 -5.90 4.85
C MET A 81 -31.32 -6.34 3.86
N MET A 82 -30.07 -6.17 4.29
CA MET A 82 -28.91 -6.72 3.60
C MET A 82 -28.26 -7.74 4.52
N GLN A 83 -28.02 -8.94 3.99
CA GLN A 83 -27.37 -10.01 4.72
C GLN A 83 -26.09 -10.41 4.00
N ALA A 84 -24.97 -10.34 4.71
CA ALA A 84 -23.69 -10.82 4.20
C ALA A 84 -23.72 -12.34 4.03
N ASN A 85 -23.27 -12.83 2.89
CA ASN A 85 -23.00 -14.24 2.66
C ASN A 85 -21.62 -14.58 3.23
N THR A 86 -21.54 -14.71 4.55
CA THR A 86 -20.26 -14.89 5.26
C THR A 86 -19.48 -16.09 4.74
N LEU A 87 -20.14 -17.20 4.40
CA LEU A 87 -19.46 -18.37 3.85
C LEU A 87 -18.74 -18.03 2.55
N LYS A 88 -19.42 -17.35 1.62
CA LYS A 88 -18.82 -16.98 0.33
C LYS A 88 -17.70 -15.94 0.49
N ILE A 89 -17.89 -14.98 1.39
CA ILE A 89 -16.88 -13.97 1.76
C ILE A 89 -15.63 -14.65 2.32
N THR A 90 -15.78 -15.59 3.25
CA THR A 90 -14.65 -16.30 3.85
C THR A 90 -13.93 -17.21 2.85
N GLU A 91 -14.67 -17.88 1.97
CA GLU A 91 -14.11 -18.70 0.88
C GLU A 91 -13.27 -17.83 -0.06
N LEU A 92 -13.82 -16.70 -0.52
CA LEU A 92 -13.12 -15.78 -1.40
C LEU A 92 -11.89 -15.15 -0.75
N ALA A 93 -11.99 -14.76 0.53
CA ALA A 93 -10.84 -14.24 1.27
C ALA A 93 -9.69 -15.27 1.32
N ALA A 94 -10.01 -16.55 1.53
CA ALA A 94 -9.02 -17.63 1.52
C ALA A 94 -8.42 -17.86 0.12
N GLU A 95 -9.24 -17.84 -0.93
CA GLU A 95 -8.78 -17.97 -2.32
C GLU A 95 -7.87 -16.81 -2.74
N PHE A 96 -8.22 -15.57 -2.36
CA PHE A 96 -7.37 -14.41 -2.59
C PHE A 96 -6.06 -14.47 -1.81
N ALA A 97 -6.08 -14.99 -0.57
CA ALA A 97 -4.88 -15.21 0.21
C ALA A 97 -3.94 -16.17 -0.51
N LEU A 98 -4.45 -17.32 -0.97
CA LEU A 98 -3.69 -18.33 -1.70
C LEU A 98 -3.15 -17.80 -3.03
N ALA A 99 -3.98 -17.08 -3.80
CA ALA A 99 -3.56 -16.49 -5.06
C ALA A 99 -2.44 -15.45 -4.87
N SER A 100 -2.57 -14.61 -3.83
CA SER A 100 -1.57 -13.60 -3.49
C SER A 100 -0.28 -14.24 -2.98
N GLU A 101 -0.37 -15.26 -2.13
CA GLU A 101 0.78 -16.01 -1.62
C GLU A 101 1.56 -16.68 -2.75
N ASN A 102 0.87 -17.38 -3.66
CA ASN A 102 1.50 -18.00 -4.83
C ASN A 102 2.20 -16.98 -5.74
N ALA A 103 1.58 -15.81 -5.94
CA ALA A 103 2.19 -14.73 -6.70
C ALA A 103 3.44 -14.16 -6.01
N MET A 104 3.39 -14.04 -4.67
CA MET A 104 4.53 -13.59 -3.86
C MET A 104 5.69 -14.58 -3.90
N VAL A 105 5.44 -15.90 -3.83
CA VAL A 105 6.49 -16.93 -3.97
C VAL A 105 7.26 -16.77 -5.29
N GLY A 106 6.59 -16.33 -6.36
CA GLY A 106 7.23 -16.00 -7.64
C GLY A 106 8.30 -14.90 -7.55
N LEU A 107 8.21 -14.00 -6.57
CA LEU A 107 9.17 -12.90 -6.37
C LEU A 107 10.53 -13.38 -5.86
N GLU A 108 10.62 -14.52 -5.17
CA GLU A 108 11.90 -15.04 -4.67
C GLU A 108 12.90 -15.29 -5.81
N ARG A 109 12.38 -15.65 -6.98
CA ARG A 109 13.18 -15.91 -8.19
C ARG A 109 13.50 -14.63 -8.95
N GLN A 110 12.85 -13.52 -8.61
CA GLN A 110 13.10 -12.22 -9.22
C GLN A 110 14.21 -11.49 -8.48
N SER A 111 15.18 -11.01 -9.25
CA SER A 111 16.19 -10.08 -8.77
C SER A 111 16.28 -8.91 -9.74
N PHE A 112 16.61 -7.74 -9.20
CA PHE A 112 16.88 -6.56 -10.02
C PHE A 112 18.21 -5.97 -9.61
N ALA A 113 18.84 -5.26 -10.55
CA ALA A 113 20.10 -4.57 -10.31
C ALA A 113 19.87 -3.07 -10.21
N ILE A 114 20.53 -2.42 -9.25
CA ILE A 114 20.60 -0.96 -9.14
C ILE A 114 21.98 -0.52 -9.69
N PRO A 115 22.04 0.21 -10.81
CA PRO A 115 23.32 0.72 -11.32
C PRO A 115 23.98 1.66 -10.30
N VAL A 116 25.29 1.52 -10.09
CA VAL A 116 26.02 2.41 -9.18
C VAL A 116 25.89 3.89 -9.59
N GLY A 117 25.82 4.19 -10.88
CA GLY A 117 25.63 5.57 -11.34
C GLY A 117 24.28 6.17 -10.94
N GLN A 118 23.22 5.36 -10.76
CA GLN A 118 21.94 5.80 -10.19
C GLN A 118 22.10 6.21 -8.72
N VAL A 119 22.89 5.45 -7.96
CA VAL A 119 23.15 5.71 -6.53
C VAL A 119 23.97 6.98 -6.34
N LEU A 120 24.92 7.23 -7.25
CA LEU A 120 25.74 8.45 -7.25
C LEU A 120 24.94 9.72 -7.60
N GLY A 121 23.68 9.60 -8.04
CA GLY A 121 22.82 10.74 -8.39
C GLY A 121 23.26 11.47 -9.67
N SER A 122 24.17 10.88 -10.45
CA SER A 122 24.62 11.47 -11.71
C SER A 122 23.58 11.21 -12.80
N GLN A 123 22.99 12.27 -13.35
CA GLN A 123 22.03 12.16 -14.46
C GLN A 123 22.66 11.53 -15.72
N LEU A 124 23.94 11.81 -15.97
CA LEU A 124 24.67 11.28 -17.11
C LEU A 124 25.02 9.80 -16.96
N LEU A 125 25.24 9.35 -15.71
CA LEU A 125 25.66 7.98 -15.43
C LEU A 125 24.56 7.12 -14.81
N ALA A 126 23.31 7.61 -14.71
CA ALA A 126 22.24 6.93 -13.98
C ALA A 126 22.01 5.48 -14.42
N THR A 127 22.23 5.17 -15.69
CA THR A 127 22.07 3.83 -16.27
C THR A 127 23.39 3.05 -16.39
N TYR A 128 24.51 3.66 -16.01
CA TYR A 128 25.86 3.11 -16.21
C TYR A 128 26.49 2.60 -14.91
N GLY A 129 27.45 1.69 -15.06
CA GLY A 129 28.22 1.09 -13.98
C GLY A 129 27.78 -0.33 -13.62
N PRO A 130 28.51 -1.00 -12.71
CA PRO A 130 28.15 -2.32 -12.23
C PRO A 130 26.82 -2.27 -11.48
N GLY A 131 26.00 -3.30 -11.66
CA GLY A 131 24.70 -3.42 -11.00
C GLY A 131 24.83 -4.03 -9.60
N ILE A 132 24.27 -3.37 -8.59
CA ILE A 132 24.13 -3.90 -7.24
C ILE A 132 22.91 -4.84 -7.23
N PRO A 133 23.08 -6.15 -7.02
CA PRO A 133 21.97 -7.09 -7.06
C PRO A 133 21.09 -6.94 -5.82
N VAL A 134 19.78 -6.89 -6.04
CA VAL A 134 18.75 -6.82 -5.00
C VAL A 134 17.79 -7.99 -5.18
N ARG A 135 17.52 -8.70 -4.09
CA ARG A 135 16.55 -9.80 -4.04
C ARG A 135 15.35 -9.41 -3.18
N ILE A 136 14.16 -9.82 -3.62
CA ILE A 136 12.90 -9.65 -2.89
C ILE A 136 12.50 -11.03 -2.36
N ILE A 137 12.39 -11.16 -1.05
CA ILE A 137 12.08 -12.43 -0.37
C ILE A 137 10.79 -12.21 0.41
N PRO A 138 9.66 -12.84 0.05
CA PRO A 138 8.43 -12.80 0.85
C PRO A 138 8.68 -13.35 2.25
N VAL A 139 7.97 -12.80 3.25
CA VAL A 139 8.08 -13.25 4.64
C VAL A 139 6.69 -13.62 5.15
N GLY A 140 6.48 -14.91 5.40
CA GLY A 140 5.24 -15.44 5.95
C GLY A 140 4.08 -15.46 4.94
N ALA A 141 2.88 -15.70 5.46
CA ALA A 141 1.66 -15.74 4.67
C ALA A 141 1.10 -14.34 4.41
N VAL A 142 0.33 -14.20 3.32
CA VAL A 142 -0.42 -12.97 3.03
C VAL A 142 -1.67 -12.95 3.89
N LYS A 143 -1.81 -11.94 4.75
CA LYS A 143 -3.04 -11.71 5.52
C LYS A 143 -4.05 -10.98 4.66
N VAL A 144 -5.26 -11.50 4.62
CA VAL A 144 -6.36 -10.96 3.79
C VAL A 144 -7.56 -10.69 4.66
N ASN A 145 -8.10 -9.47 4.59
CA ASN A 145 -9.32 -9.09 5.28
C ASN A 145 -10.29 -8.47 4.27
N MET A 146 -11.54 -8.94 4.25
CA MET A 146 -12.63 -8.25 3.54
C MET A 146 -13.26 -7.22 4.46
N VAL A 147 -13.39 -5.99 3.98
CA VAL A 147 -13.93 -4.86 4.75
C VAL A 147 -15.04 -4.20 3.94
N ASP A 148 -16.22 -4.06 4.52
CA ASP A 148 -17.34 -3.34 3.93
C ASP A 148 -17.45 -1.90 4.45
N ARG A 149 -17.98 -1.00 3.62
CA ARG A 149 -18.26 0.40 3.97
C ARG A 149 -19.52 0.92 3.31
N PHE A 150 -20.32 1.66 4.08
CA PHE A 150 -21.44 2.44 3.60
C PHE A 150 -21.07 3.92 3.60
N GLU A 151 -21.19 4.57 2.44
CA GLU A 151 -20.82 5.97 2.24
C GLU A 151 -21.94 6.71 1.51
N ALA A 152 -22.18 7.98 1.83
CA ALA A 152 -23.17 8.78 1.10
C ALA A 152 -22.68 9.02 -0.34
N ALA A 153 -23.54 8.79 -1.33
CA ALA A 153 -23.23 8.92 -2.75
C ALA A 153 -24.11 9.92 -3.51
N GLY A 154 -24.98 10.63 -2.80
CA GLY A 154 -25.89 11.61 -3.37
C GLY A 154 -27.11 11.83 -2.47
N ILE A 155 -28.11 12.50 -3.04
CA ILE A 155 -29.40 12.71 -2.38
C ILE A 155 -30.10 11.35 -2.23
N ASN A 156 -30.17 10.85 -1.00
CA ASN A 156 -30.77 9.57 -0.63
C ASN A 156 -30.14 8.38 -1.33
N GLN A 157 -28.82 8.44 -1.52
CA GLN A 157 -28.06 7.34 -2.06
C GLN A 157 -26.96 6.96 -1.09
N THR A 158 -26.92 5.68 -0.73
CA THR A 158 -25.84 5.09 0.06
C THR A 158 -25.07 4.14 -0.84
N ARG A 159 -23.79 4.41 -1.07
CA ARG A 159 -22.89 3.49 -1.75
C ARG A 159 -22.33 2.50 -0.75
N HIS A 160 -22.60 1.22 -0.99
CA HIS A 160 -21.97 0.12 -0.28
C HIS A 160 -20.78 -0.39 -1.09
N ARG A 161 -19.60 -0.45 -0.47
CA ARG A 161 -18.36 -0.95 -1.08
C ARG A 161 -17.76 -2.06 -0.25
N ILE A 162 -17.28 -3.11 -0.91
CA ILE A 162 -16.50 -4.16 -0.29
C ILE A 162 -15.06 -4.07 -0.80
N TYR A 163 -14.13 -3.95 0.13
CA TYR A 163 -12.70 -3.87 -0.08
C TYR A 163 -12.00 -5.16 0.35
N LEU A 164 -10.90 -5.46 -0.32
CA LEU A 164 -9.92 -6.46 0.08
C LEU A 164 -8.68 -5.74 0.61
N ASP A 165 -8.42 -5.88 1.90
CA ASP A 165 -7.20 -5.40 2.54
C ASP A 165 -6.20 -6.54 2.61
N LEU A 166 -5.03 -6.32 2.02
CA LEU A 166 -3.95 -7.28 1.92
C LEU A 166 -2.74 -6.74 2.66
N ASP A 167 -2.28 -7.49 3.66
CA ASP A 167 -1.13 -7.18 4.50
C ASP A 167 -0.10 -8.31 4.38
N THR A 168 1.12 -7.96 4.01
CA THR A 168 2.24 -8.91 3.94
C THR A 168 3.57 -8.22 4.22
N TYR A 169 4.63 -9.01 4.40
CA TYR A 169 5.98 -8.52 4.61
C TYR A 169 6.90 -9.04 3.52
N VAL A 170 7.82 -8.18 3.08
CA VAL A 170 8.93 -8.57 2.21
C VAL A 170 10.25 -8.20 2.86
N ARG A 171 11.20 -9.11 2.76
CA ARG A 171 12.60 -8.88 3.07
C ARG A 171 13.34 -8.53 1.79
N ILE A 172 13.98 -7.38 1.83
CA ILE A 172 14.79 -6.85 0.73
C ILE A 172 16.23 -7.13 1.09
N ALA A 173 16.89 -7.93 0.28
CA ALA A 173 18.27 -8.34 0.49
C ALA A 173 19.20 -7.64 -0.52
N VAL A 174 20.05 -6.76 0.00
CA VAL A 174 21.21 -6.20 -0.70
C VAL A 174 22.48 -6.91 -0.21
N PRO A 175 23.63 -6.85 -0.92
CA PRO A 175 24.80 -7.66 -0.58
C PRO A 175 25.32 -7.51 0.86
N TRP A 176 25.12 -6.34 1.48
CA TRP A 176 25.67 -6.00 2.80
C TRP A 176 24.64 -5.95 3.93
N GLN A 177 23.33 -5.94 3.63
CA GLN A 177 22.27 -5.86 4.65
C GLN A 177 20.94 -6.40 4.12
N GLN A 178 20.05 -6.75 5.03
CA GLN A 178 18.66 -7.06 4.73
C GLN A 178 17.74 -6.18 5.57
N THR A 179 16.63 -5.76 4.99
CA THR A 179 15.58 -4.98 5.67
C THR A 179 14.23 -5.61 5.39
N GLU A 180 13.36 -5.63 6.39
CA GLU A 180 11.97 -6.04 6.21
C GLU A 180 11.09 -4.79 6.02
N VAL A 181 10.08 -4.90 5.17
CA VAL A 181 9.14 -3.82 4.86
C VAL A 181 7.73 -4.42 4.77
N GLN A 182 6.79 -3.77 5.44
CA GLN A 182 5.36 -4.10 5.34
C GLN A 182 4.80 -3.57 4.02
N ILE A 183 4.01 -4.39 3.36
CA ILE A 183 3.20 -4.02 2.20
C ILE A 183 1.74 -4.12 2.62
N ALA A 184 1.05 -2.99 2.54
CA ALA A 184 -0.39 -2.90 2.74
C ALA A 184 -1.03 -2.37 1.46
N THR A 185 -1.95 -3.12 0.86
CA THR A 185 -2.69 -2.70 -0.33
C THR A 185 -4.18 -2.94 -0.12
N ARG A 186 -5.01 -2.03 -0.66
CA ARG A 186 -6.47 -2.12 -0.62
C ARG A 186 -6.99 -2.18 -2.04
N VAL A 187 -7.75 -3.23 -2.34
CA VAL A 187 -8.35 -3.45 -3.66
C VAL A 187 -9.88 -3.39 -3.54
N PRO A 188 -10.59 -2.50 -4.27
CA PRO A 188 -12.04 -2.56 -4.31
C PRO A 188 -12.48 -3.80 -5.09
N LEU A 189 -13.42 -4.57 -4.53
CA LEU A 189 -13.92 -5.80 -5.17
C LEU A 189 -15.24 -5.53 -5.90
N VAL A 190 -16.25 -5.10 -5.14
CA VAL A 190 -17.58 -4.80 -5.66
C VAL A 190 -18.14 -3.55 -4.99
N GLU A 191 -19.03 -2.88 -5.71
CA GLU A 191 -19.79 -1.75 -5.19
C GLU A 191 -21.24 -1.82 -5.65
N ASN A 192 -22.14 -1.29 -4.83
CA ASN A 192 -23.54 -1.10 -5.20
C ASN A 192 -24.07 0.23 -4.64
N ILE A 193 -24.97 0.86 -5.39
CA ILE A 193 -25.66 2.10 -4.96
C ILE A 193 -27.05 1.72 -4.47
N ILE A 194 -27.31 2.00 -3.20
CA ILE A 194 -28.59 1.81 -2.56
C ILE A 194 -29.35 3.13 -2.64
N ILE A 195 -30.49 3.12 -3.31
CA ILE A 195 -31.37 4.28 -3.44
C ILE A 195 -32.42 4.20 -2.32
N GLY A 196 -32.42 5.20 -1.45
CA GLY A 196 -33.45 5.44 -0.44
C GLY A 196 -34.47 6.47 -0.91
N GLU A 197 -35.56 6.62 -0.17
CA GLU A 197 -36.59 7.62 -0.47
C GLU A 197 -36.05 9.03 -0.24
N VAL A 198 -36.41 9.96 -1.14
CA VAL A 198 -36.09 11.36 -0.97
C VAL A 198 -37.06 11.97 0.04
N PRO A 199 -36.61 12.53 1.17
CA PRO A 199 -37.52 13.19 2.08
C PRO A 199 -38.17 14.36 1.36
N ASP A 200 -39.50 14.49 1.49
CA ASP A 200 -40.32 15.51 0.82
C ASP A 200 -39.95 16.95 1.22
N THR A 201 -39.06 17.13 2.20
CA THR A 201 -38.67 18.46 2.68
C THR A 201 -37.19 18.51 3.03
N PHE A 202 -36.47 19.39 2.34
CA PHE A 202 -35.09 19.75 2.65
C PHE A 202 -35.13 20.97 3.57
N VAL A 203 -34.84 20.80 4.86
CA VAL A 203 -34.61 21.92 5.78
C VAL A 203 -33.11 21.99 6.05
N THR A 204 -32.41 22.88 5.34
CA THR A 204 -31.06 23.27 5.71
C THR A 204 -31.15 24.13 6.97
N LEU A 205 -30.96 23.51 8.13
CA LEU A 205 -30.66 24.26 9.35
C LEU A 205 -29.17 24.57 9.30
N ASP A 206 -28.84 25.84 9.07
CA ASP A 206 -27.48 26.34 9.32
C ASP A 206 -27.22 26.23 10.84
N GLY A 207 -26.42 25.25 11.23
CA GLY A 207 -26.05 25.04 12.62
C GLY A 207 -25.33 23.72 12.84
N GLY A 208 -24.00 23.78 13.03
CA GLY A 208 -23.23 22.66 13.57
C GLY A 208 -23.56 22.41 15.04
N LEU A 209 -23.21 21.21 15.52
CA LEU A 209 -23.49 20.71 16.89
C LEU A 209 -22.80 21.48 18.04
N LEU A 210 -22.00 22.50 17.76
CA LEU A 210 -21.35 23.35 18.76
C LEU A 210 -21.30 24.82 18.30
N GLY A 211 -22.20 25.68 18.79
CA GLY A 211 -21.95 27.13 18.83
C GLY A 211 -23.10 28.08 18.51
N THR A 212 -23.79 28.49 19.57
CA THR A 212 -24.33 29.85 19.86
C THR A 212 -25.31 30.53 18.89
N GLY A 213 -26.57 30.60 19.32
CA GLY A 213 -27.57 31.56 18.84
C GLY A 213 -28.87 31.50 19.64
N LEU A 214 -28.90 32.16 20.80
CA LEU A 214 -30.14 32.46 21.56
C LEU A 214 -31.19 33.13 20.67
N PHE A 215 -32.49 32.81 20.85
CA PHE A 215 -33.61 33.74 21.11
C PHE A 215 -34.90 32.90 21.26
N LYS A 216 -35.33 32.65 22.49
CA LYS A 216 -36.40 33.37 23.23
C LYS A 216 -37.81 32.82 22.92
N MET A 217 -38.24 31.84 23.71
CA MET A 217 -39.67 31.55 23.87
C MET A 217 -40.32 32.76 24.54
N ALA A 218 -41.25 33.42 23.85
CA ALA A 218 -42.26 34.23 24.50
C ALA A 218 -43.36 33.28 24.96
N GLU A 219 -43.46 33.18 26.27
CA GLU A 219 -44.46 32.48 27.07
C GLU A 219 -45.89 32.88 26.66
N SER A 220 -46.73 31.88 26.39
CA SER A 220 -48.17 32.02 26.32
C SER A 220 -48.69 32.24 27.74
N ALA A 221 -48.96 33.48 28.10
CA ALA A 221 -49.81 33.79 29.24
C ALA A 221 -51.26 33.77 28.77
N SER A 222 -52.02 32.82 29.32
CA SER A 222 -53.48 32.79 29.23
C SER A 222 -54.08 34.06 29.82
N ARG A 223 -55.00 34.68 29.08
CA ARG A 223 -56.29 35.19 29.54
C ARG A 223 -57.24 35.25 28.35
#